data_AF-A0A2G9HD90-F1
#
_entry.id   AF-A0A2G9HD90-F1
#
_cell.length_a   1.000
_cell.length_b   1.000
_cell.length_c   1.000
_cell.angle_alpha   90.00
_cell.angle_beta   90.00
_cell.angle_gamma   90.00
#
_symmetry.space_group_name_H-M   'P 1'
#
loop_
_entity.id
_entity.type
_entity.pdbx_description
1 polymer ?
#
loop_
_entity_poly.entity_id
_entity_poly.type
_entity_poly.pdbx_seq_one_letter_code
_entity_poly.pdbx_strand_id
1 'polypeptide(L)'
;MSAASKKVTEQIDRVVPQHSVFPKWVGGLLEKTFFDKCPTHDLQKNELNRYCISCDASTCRYCVKDGNHNDHKILTIYRHIYQDVVHLNEIEKHIDCDKIQPYKCNKKWVLSLTPLPHNGSGSLIEGDGACCVCRRKLTDPERFRFCSIACKVEAILVRMSSIHPPAPGVGTSESKVEVEQIEKKEEVEQTKNKKGRKRSRKGVPRRAPLF
;
A
#
# COMPACT_ATOMS: atom_id res chain seq x y z
N MET A 1 6.14 -26.90 -8.40
CA MET A 1 5.02 -25.92 -8.29
C MET A 1 3.94 -26.49 -7.38
N SER A 2 3.68 -25.88 -6.22
CA SER A 2 2.69 -26.34 -5.24
C SER A 2 1.25 -26.15 -5.76
N ALA A 3 0.30 -26.97 -5.28
CA ALA A 3 -1.13 -26.85 -5.61
C ALA A 3 -1.71 -25.45 -5.28
N ALA A 4 -1.19 -24.81 -4.24
CA ALA A 4 -1.56 -23.44 -3.86
C ALA A 4 -1.12 -22.39 -4.90
N SER A 5 0.09 -22.51 -5.46
CA SER A 5 0.56 -21.61 -6.53
C SER A 5 -0.29 -21.76 -7.79
N LYS A 6 -0.64 -22.99 -8.18
CA LYS A 6 -1.47 -23.23 -9.38
C LYS A 6 -2.85 -22.54 -9.27
N LYS A 7 -3.49 -22.62 -8.10
CA LYS A 7 -4.80 -21.99 -7.85
C LYS A 7 -4.74 -20.46 -7.87
N VAL A 8 -3.64 -19.86 -7.40
CA VAL A 8 -3.39 -18.41 -7.48
C VAL A 8 -3.22 -17.98 -8.93
N THR A 9 -2.41 -18.69 -9.71
CA THR A 9 -2.17 -18.38 -11.12
C THR A 9 -3.45 -18.48 -11.94
N GLU A 10 -4.30 -19.51 -11.74
CA GLU A 10 -5.61 -19.60 -12.41
C GLU A 10 -6.56 -18.44 -12.06
N GLN A 11 -6.54 -17.97 -10.81
CA GLN A 11 -7.39 -16.87 -10.37
C GLN A 11 -6.91 -15.52 -10.95
N ILE A 12 -5.60 -15.33 -11.08
CA ILE A 12 -4.98 -14.18 -11.76
C ILE A 12 -5.29 -14.23 -13.26
N ASP A 13 -5.24 -15.43 -13.85
CA ASP A 13 -5.36 -15.61 -15.28
C ASP A 13 -6.73 -15.23 -15.85
N ARG A 14 -7.78 -15.33 -15.03
CA ARG A 14 -9.16 -14.91 -15.37
C ARG A 14 -9.39 -13.42 -15.28
N VAL A 15 -8.55 -12.70 -14.54
CA VAL A 15 -8.76 -11.29 -14.16
C VAL A 15 -7.84 -10.36 -14.95
N VAL A 16 -6.66 -10.85 -15.30
CA VAL A 16 -5.61 -10.07 -15.97
C VAL A 16 -5.63 -10.36 -17.48
N PRO A 17 -5.88 -9.37 -18.36
CA PRO A 17 -5.81 -9.57 -19.81
C PRO A 17 -4.43 -10.06 -20.27
N GLN A 18 -4.38 -10.86 -21.34
CA GLN A 18 -3.14 -11.46 -21.85
C GLN A 18 -2.05 -10.43 -22.27
N HIS A 19 -2.41 -9.16 -22.45
CA HIS A 19 -1.51 -8.07 -22.83
C HIS A 19 -1.47 -6.92 -21.80
N SER A 20 -1.75 -7.18 -20.53
CA SER A 20 -1.62 -6.14 -19.51
C SER A 20 -0.15 -5.87 -19.20
N VAL A 21 0.36 -4.73 -19.66
CA VAL A 21 1.71 -4.25 -19.32
C VAL A 21 1.55 -2.90 -18.63
N PHE A 22 2.12 -2.75 -17.44
CA PHE A 22 2.17 -1.45 -16.79
C PHE A 22 3.27 -0.59 -17.41
N PRO A 23 3.04 0.73 -17.56
CA PRO A 23 4.11 1.65 -17.90
C PRO A 23 5.28 1.54 -16.90
N LYS A 24 6.52 1.63 -17.40
CA LYS A 24 7.73 1.48 -16.57
C LYS A 24 7.73 2.37 -15.32
N TRP A 25 7.18 3.58 -15.43
CA TRP A 25 7.15 4.55 -14.33
C TRP A 25 6.30 4.10 -13.13
N VAL A 26 5.40 3.13 -13.30
CA VAL A 26 4.58 2.61 -12.20
C VAL A 26 5.45 1.86 -11.19
N GLY A 27 6.47 1.13 -11.66
CA GLY A 27 7.46 0.50 -10.78
C GLY A 27 8.18 1.55 -9.93
N GLY A 28 8.69 2.61 -10.60
CA GLY A 28 9.31 3.75 -9.92
C GLY A 28 8.39 4.39 -8.87
N LEU A 29 7.12 4.62 -9.20
CA LEU A 29 6.13 5.19 -8.27
C LEU A 29 5.99 4.34 -7.00
N LEU A 30 5.97 3.02 -7.13
CA LEU A 30 5.79 2.08 -6.00
C LEU A 30 7.04 1.93 -5.13
N GLU A 31 8.22 2.22 -5.67
CA GLU A 31 9.50 2.15 -4.96
C GLU A 31 9.87 3.44 -4.22
N LYS A 32 9.25 4.58 -4.57
CA LYS A 32 9.57 5.86 -3.93
C LYS A 32 9.05 5.96 -2.50
N THR A 33 9.82 6.64 -1.67
CA THR A 33 9.33 7.25 -0.44
C THR A 33 8.82 8.66 -0.73
N PHE A 34 7.66 8.99 -0.16
CA PHE A 34 7.08 10.33 -0.27
C PHE A 34 7.11 11.05 1.07
N PHE A 35 6.94 12.37 1.01
CA PHE A 35 6.87 13.28 2.15
C PHE A 35 8.21 13.56 2.86
N ASP A 36 9.32 13.10 2.31
CA ASP A 36 10.66 13.55 2.71
C ASP A 36 10.87 15.03 2.36
N LYS A 37 11.82 15.68 3.02
CA LYS A 37 12.18 17.08 2.70
C LYS A 37 12.86 17.14 1.33
N CYS A 38 12.49 18.14 0.53
CA CYS A 38 13.21 18.42 -0.71
C CYS A 38 14.66 18.81 -0.40
N PRO A 39 15.67 18.18 -1.05
CA PRO A 39 17.07 18.52 -0.85
C PRO A 39 17.45 19.87 -1.47
N THR A 40 16.68 20.36 -2.45
CA THR A 40 16.97 21.59 -3.19
C THR A 40 16.36 22.83 -2.56
N HIS A 41 15.18 22.70 -1.92
CA HIS A 41 14.42 23.82 -1.40
C HIS A 41 14.31 23.78 0.11
N ASP A 42 14.96 24.67 0.83
CA ASP A 42 14.78 24.84 2.27
C ASP A 42 13.67 25.87 2.60
N LEU A 43 12.46 25.56 2.12
CA LEU A 43 11.28 26.40 2.31
C LEU A 43 10.18 25.63 3.05
N GLN A 44 9.24 26.36 3.65
CA GLN A 44 8.09 25.73 4.29
C GLN A 44 7.25 24.93 3.28
N LYS A 45 6.75 23.76 3.68
CA LYS A 45 5.96 22.85 2.82
C LYS A 45 6.73 22.45 1.55
N ASN A 46 8.00 22.08 1.71
CA ASN A 46 8.90 21.54 0.69
C ASN A 46 8.88 20.01 0.60
N GLU A 47 7.86 19.36 1.13
CA GLU A 47 7.76 17.89 1.11
C GLU A 47 7.67 17.35 -0.32
N LEU A 48 8.33 16.21 -0.55
CA LEU A 48 8.29 15.43 -1.79
C LEU A 48 6.96 14.66 -1.86
N ASN A 49 5.85 15.37 -2.05
CA ASN A 49 4.50 14.80 -2.11
C ASN A 49 3.93 14.77 -3.54
N ARG A 50 4.77 14.90 -4.56
CA ARG A 50 4.38 14.82 -5.96
C ARG A 50 5.26 13.81 -6.67
N TYR A 51 4.72 13.16 -7.68
CA TYR A 51 5.46 12.25 -8.54
C TYR A 51 5.42 12.75 -9.98
N CYS A 52 6.58 13.03 -10.57
CA CYS A 52 6.70 13.40 -11.97
C CYS A 52 6.83 12.14 -12.83
N ILE A 53 5.78 11.79 -13.57
CA ILE A 53 5.74 10.62 -14.46
C ILE A 53 6.84 10.72 -15.53
N SER A 54 7.07 11.92 -16.09
CA SER A 54 8.08 12.12 -17.14
C SER A 54 9.52 11.95 -16.62
N CYS A 55 9.77 12.22 -15.34
CA CYS A 55 11.10 12.15 -14.73
C CYS A 55 11.31 10.88 -13.89
N ASP A 56 10.25 10.10 -13.67
CA ASP A 56 10.26 8.94 -12.77
C ASP A 56 10.78 9.28 -11.36
N ALA A 57 10.38 10.46 -10.85
CA ALA A 57 10.96 11.05 -9.65
C ALA A 57 9.93 11.73 -8.75
N SER A 58 10.14 11.61 -7.43
CA SER A 58 9.43 12.39 -6.43
C SER A 58 9.91 13.84 -6.45
N THR A 59 8.99 14.80 -6.36
CA THR A 59 9.27 16.23 -6.49
C THR A 59 8.44 17.02 -5.49
N CYS A 60 8.90 18.21 -5.09
CA CYS A 60 8.12 19.11 -4.25
C CYS A 60 7.41 20.16 -5.09
N ARG A 61 6.48 20.91 -4.48
CA ARG A 61 5.76 21.99 -5.18
C ARG A 61 6.65 23.09 -5.76
N TYR A 62 7.86 23.28 -5.24
CA TYR A 62 8.79 24.32 -5.69
C TYR A 62 9.57 23.88 -6.92
N CYS A 63 10.11 22.65 -6.92
CA CYS A 63 10.71 22.05 -8.12
C CYS A 63 9.78 22.14 -9.34
N VAL A 64 8.47 21.92 -9.14
CA VAL A 64 7.48 22.04 -10.22
C VAL A 64 7.35 23.47 -10.73
N LYS A 65 7.45 24.46 -9.83
CA LYS A 65 7.33 25.89 -10.17
C LYS A 65 8.59 26.48 -10.80
N ASP A 66 9.76 25.96 -10.44
CA ASP A 66 11.06 26.47 -10.91
C ASP A 66 11.33 26.14 -12.40
N GLY A 67 10.39 25.47 -13.06
CA GLY A 67 10.43 25.19 -14.50
C GLY A 67 11.05 23.85 -14.87
N ASN A 68 11.71 23.16 -13.92
CA ASN A 68 12.29 21.82 -14.13
C ASN A 68 11.26 20.74 -14.50
N HIS A 69 9.97 21.01 -14.31
CA HIS A 69 8.86 20.10 -14.65
C HIS A 69 7.76 20.78 -15.46
N ASN A 70 8.08 21.83 -16.22
CA ASN A 70 7.11 22.43 -17.15
C ASN A 70 6.61 21.37 -18.14
N ASP A 71 5.30 21.33 -18.36
CA ASP A 71 4.61 20.40 -19.26
C ASP A 71 4.76 18.91 -18.91
N HIS A 72 5.32 18.58 -17.74
CA HIS A 72 5.40 17.20 -17.27
C HIS A 72 4.08 16.74 -16.65
N LYS A 73 3.84 15.44 -16.74
CA LYS A 73 2.69 14.81 -16.08
C LYS A 73 3.05 14.56 -14.62
N ILE A 74 2.26 15.12 -13.71
CA ILE A 74 2.55 15.08 -12.27
C ILE A 74 1.34 14.50 -11.54
N LEU A 75 1.60 13.52 -10.68
CA LEU A 75 0.64 12.98 -9.72
C LEU A 75 0.85 13.66 -8.36
N THR A 76 -0.23 13.99 -7.66
CA THR A 76 -0.16 14.42 -6.27
C THR A 76 -0.40 13.23 -5.34
N ILE A 77 0.53 13.01 -4.42
CA ILE A 77 0.48 11.93 -3.43
C ILE A 77 -0.06 12.47 -2.11
N TYR A 78 -0.99 11.74 -1.53
CA TYR A 78 -1.65 12.04 -0.26
C TYR A 78 -1.40 10.91 0.73
N ARG A 79 -1.67 11.17 2.02
CA ARG A 79 -1.61 10.14 3.06
C ARG A 79 -3.02 9.72 3.49
N HIS A 80 -3.29 8.42 3.51
CA HIS A 80 -4.50 7.84 4.06
C HIS A 80 -4.16 6.59 4.88
N ILE A 81 -4.51 6.58 6.17
CA ILE A 81 -4.22 5.47 7.11
C ILE A 81 -2.76 5.02 6.98
N TYR A 82 -1.84 5.97 7.13
CA TYR A 82 -0.38 5.75 7.06
C TYR A 82 0.16 5.19 5.74
N GLN A 83 -0.63 5.16 4.68
CA GLN A 83 -0.20 4.74 3.36
C GLN A 83 -0.35 5.85 2.32
N ASP A 84 0.46 5.73 1.27
CA ASP A 84 0.49 6.67 0.17
C ASP A 84 -0.63 6.35 -0.80
N VAL A 85 -1.41 7.39 -1.13
CA VAL A 85 -2.57 7.28 -2.00
C VAL A 85 -2.56 8.38 -3.05
N VAL A 86 -3.22 8.11 -4.16
CA VAL A 86 -3.37 9.05 -5.28
C VAL A 86 -4.86 9.18 -5.62
N HIS A 87 -5.29 10.37 -6.05
CA HIS A 87 -6.67 10.54 -6.48
C HIS A 87 -6.97 9.67 -7.71
N LEU A 88 -8.10 8.97 -7.66
CA LEU A 88 -8.53 8.10 -8.75
C LEU A 88 -8.59 8.86 -10.09
N ASN A 89 -9.23 10.03 -10.10
CA ASN A 89 -9.39 10.87 -11.29
C ASN A 89 -8.07 11.39 -11.89
N GLU A 90 -6.97 11.32 -11.15
CA GLU A 90 -5.65 11.75 -11.61
C GLU A 90 -4.91 10.56 -12.24
N ILE A 91 -4.88 9.42 -11.55
CA ILE A 91 -4.13 8.25 -12.00
C ILE A 91 -4.83 7.45 -13.11
N GLU A 92 -6.17 7.47 -13.18
CA GLU A 92 -6.93 6.75 -14.21
C GLU A 92 -6.64 7.24 -15.64
N LYS A 93 -6.07 8.44 -15.77
CA LYS A 93 -5.61 9.01 -17.05
C LYS A 93 -4.32 8.38 -17.56
N HIS A 94 -3.63 7.61 -16.72
CA HIS A 94 -2.27 7.15 -16.98
C HIS A 94 -2.13 5.63 -16.92
N ILE A 95 -2.98 4.93 -16.18
CA ILE A 95 -3.00 3.46 -16.09
C ILE A 95 -4.43 2.93 -16.03
N ASP A 96 -4.58 1.65 -16.39
CA ASP A 96 -5.81 0.93 -16.15
C ASP A 96 -6.01 0.66 -14.65
N CYS A 97 -6.96 1.36 -14.05
CA CYS A 97 -7.36 1.21 -12.66
C CYS A 97 -8.46 0.16 -12.43
N ASP A 98 -8.94 -0.54 -13.47
CA ASP A 98 -10.01 -1.51 -13.32
C ASP A 98 -9.60 -2.65 -12.36
N LYS A 99 -10.62 -3.20 -11.68
CA LYS A 99 -10.50 -4.24 -10.65
C LYS A 99 -9.66 -3.86 -9.42
N ILE A 100 -9.14 -2.63 -9.31
CA ILE A 100 -8.54 -2.11 -8.08
C ILE A 100 -9.65 -1.48 -7.23
N GLN A 101 -9.74 -1.87 -5.96
CA GLN A 101 -10.68 -1.28 -5.02
C GLN A 101 -10.30 0.18 -4.72
N PRO A 102 -11.19 1.17 -4.98
CA PRO A 102 -10.99 2.53 -4.54
C PRO A 102 -11.43 2.72 -3.09
N TYR A 103 -10.75 3.63 -2.40
CA TYR A 103 -11.07 4.04 -1.03
C TYR A 103 -11.61 5.47 -1.03
N LYS A 104 -12.44 5.78 -0.03
CA LYS A 104 -12.96 7.13 0.17
C LYS A 104 -12.11 7.84 1.23
N CYS A 105 -11.38 8.88 0.85
CA CYS A 105 -10.60 9.73 1.74
C CYS A 105 -11.09 11.18 1.60
N ASN A 106 -11.55 11.80 2.70
CA ASN A 106 -12.02 13.19 2.70
C ASN A 106 -13.02 13.51 1.57
N LYS A 107 -14.02 12.66 1.39
CA LYS A 107 -15.06 12.73 0.34
C LYS A 107 -14.55 12.55 -1.11
N LYS A 108 -13.27 12.25 -1.33
CA LYS A 108 -12.68 11.95 -2.65
C LYS A 108 -12.35 10.46 -2.79
N TRP A 109 -12.42 9.96 -4.02
CA TRP A 109 -11.98 8.60 -4.35
C TRP A 109 -10.47 8.57 -4.57
N VAL A 110 -9.80 7.62 -3.93
CA VAL A 110 -8.35 7.43 -4.01
C VAL A 110 -8.02 5.96 -4.24
N LEU A 111 -6.87 5.71 -4.87
CA LEU A 111 -6.25 4.39 -4.90
C LEU A 111 -5.04 4.38 -3.96
N SER A 112 -4.88 3.27 -3.23
CA SER A 112 -3.68 3.04 -2.43
C SER A 112 -2.55 2.53 -3.31
N LEU A 113 -1.35 3.08 -3.14
CA LEU A 113 -0.15 2.62 -3.86
C LEU A 113 0.19 1.19 -3.40
N THR A 114 0.26 0.99 -2.09
CA THR A 114 0.53 -0.29 -1.41
C THR A 114 -0.68 -0.76 -0.60
N PRO A 115 -0.74 -2.02 -0.13
CA PRO A 115 -1.84 -2.49 0.71
C PRO A 115 -2.00 -1.65 1.99
N LEU A 116 -3.23 -1.21 2.28
CA LEU A 116 -3.54 -0.54 3.54
C LEU A 116 -3.26 -1.48 4.74
N PRO A 117 -2.87 -0.97 5.92
CA PRO A 117 -2.76 -1.77 7.13
C PRO A 117 -4.09 -2.46 7.44
N HIS A 118 -4.04 -3.67 8.00
CA HIS A 118 -5.23 -4.41 8.40
C HIS A 118 -5.84 -3.73 9.62
N ASN A 119 -6.97 -3.04 9.45
CA ASN A 119 -7.74 -2.52 10.57
C ASN A 119 -8.46 -3.69 11.25
N GLY A 120 -7.81 -4.31 12.23
CA GLY A 120 -8.45 -5.12 13.27
C GLY A 120 -9.05 -6.48 12.86
N SER A 121 -9.08 -6.83 11.58
CA SER A 121 -9.37 -8.20 11.14
C SER A 121 -8.19 -8.70 10.33
N GLY A 122 -7.22 -9.29 11.02
CA GLY A 122 -6.22 -10.19 10.43
C GLY A 122 -6.82 -11.44 9.78
N SER A 123 -8.10 -11.41 9.39
CA SER A 123 -8.72 -12.48 8.62
C SER A 123 -8.23 -12.33 7.19
N LEU A 124 -7.08 -12.93 6.92
CA LEU A 124 -6.88 -13.61 5.64
C LEU A 124 -8.11 -14.50 5.46
N ILE A 125 -9.07 -14.05 4.64
CA ILE A 125 -10.24 -14.87 4.34
C ILE A 125 -9.81 -15.85 3.26
N GLU A 126 -9.89 -17.14 3.54
CA GLU A 126 -9.84 -18.16 2.51
C GLU A 126 -11.15 -18.11 1.71
N GLY A 127 -11.08 -17.74 0.43
CA GLY A 127 -12.24 -17.82 -0.48
C GLY A 127 -12.43 -16.63 -1.41
N ASP A 128 -13.57 -16.66 -2.10
CA ASP A 128 -14.01 -15.66 -3.07
C ASP A 128 -14.46 -14.38 -2.34
N GLY A 129 -13.49 -13.54 -2.02
CA GLY A 129 -13.73 -12.33 -1.22
C GLY A 129 -12.49 -11.48 -0.95
N ALA A 130 -11.32 -11.99 -1.31
CA ALA A 130 -10.04 -11.44 -0.93
C ALA A 130 -9.24 -10.98 -2.16
N CYS A 131 -8.34 -10.03 -1.92
CA CYS A 131 -7.32 -9.60 -2.87
C CYS A 131 -6.54 -10.83 -3.37
N CYS A 132 -6.34 -10.93 -4.67
CA CYS A 132 -5.65 -12.08 -5.28
C CYS A 132 -4.18 -12.21 -4.84
N VAL A 133 -3.58 -11.13 -4.34
CA VAL A 133 -2.17 -11.08 -3.92
C VAL A 133 -2.04 -11.13 -2.40
N CYS A 134 -2.40 -10.04 -1.70
CA CYS A 134 -2.19 -9.94 -0.25
C CYS A 134 -3.33 -10.54 0.59
N ARG A 135 -4.34 -11.14 -0.04
CA ARG A 135 -5.49 -11.79 0.63
C ARG A 135 -6.32 -10.89 1.56
N ARG A 136 -6.15 -9.56 1.47
CA ARG A 136 -7.01 -8.58 2.17
C ARG A 136 -8.45 -8.68 1.69
N LYS A 137 -9.42 -8.65 2.60
CA LYS A 137 -10.86 -8.59 2.25
C LYS A 137 -11.17 -7.38 1.35
N LEU A 138 -11.91 -7.63 0.28
CA LEU A 138 -12.44 -6.62 -0.62
C LEU A 138 -13.90 -6.31 -0.25
N THR A 139 -14.32 -5.06 -0.44
CA THR A 139 -15.69 -4.61 -0.14
C THR A 139 -16.70 -5.11 -1.16
N ASP A 140 -16.26 -5.29 -2.40
CA ASP A 140 -17.06 -5.80 -3.52
C ASP A 140 -16.16 -6.74 -4.35
N PRO A 141 -16.13 -8.04 -4.00
CA PRO A 141 -15.27 -9.04 -4.66
C PRO A 141 -15.71 -9.40 -6.10
N GLU A 142 -16.95 -9.10 -6.48
CA GLU A 142 -17.42 -9.29 -7.85
C GLU A 142 -16.80 -8.24 -8.77
N ARG A 143 -16.71 -7.00 -8.27
CA ARG A 143 -16.13 -5.87 -9.01
C ARG A 143 -14.62 -5.77 -8.87
N PHE A 144 -14.07 -6.01 -7.69
CA PHE A 144 -12.66 -5.79 -7.39
C PHE A 144 -11.91 -7.08 -7.12
N ARG A 145 -10.62 -7.10 -7.49
CA ARG A 145 -9.71 -8.24 -7.33
C ARG A 145 -8.39 -7.86 -6.68
N PHE A 146 -8.08 -6.56 -6.64
CA PHE A 146 -6.88 -6.01 -6.02
C PHE A 146 -7.25 -4.92 -5.02
N CYS A 147 -6.54 -4.86 -3.90
CA CYS A 147 -6.74 -3.81 -2.90
C CYS A 147 -5.84 -2.58 -3.10
N SER A 148 -4.84 -2.67 -3.96
CA SER A 148 -3.85 -1.61 -4.20
C SER A 148 -3.25 -1.74 -5.59
N ILE A 149 -2.56 -0.67 -6.05
CA ILE A 149 -1.84 -0.66 -7.32
C ILE A 149 -0.71 -1.71 -7.30
N ALA A 150 0.06 -1.78 -6.21
CA ALA A 150 1.11 -2.77 -6.03
C ALA A 150 0.59 -4.21 -6.19
N CYS A 151 -0.56 -4.55 -5.60
CA CYS A 151 -1.14 -5.88 -5.77
C CYS A 151 -1.54 -6.18 -7.22
N LYS A 152 -2.03 -5.20 -7.99
CA LYS A 152 -2.34 -5.43 -9.41
C LYS A 152 -1.04 -5.63 -10.22
N VAL A 153 -0.02 -4.81 -9.97
CA VAL A 153 1.30 -4.92 -10.62
C VAL A 153 1.93 -6.28 -10.35
N GLU A 154 1.97 -6.70 -9.09
CA GLU A 154 2.56 -7.97 -8.67
C GLU A 154 1.86 -9.17 -9.33
N ALA A 155 0.52 -9.17 -9.38
CA ALA A 155 -0.23 -10.24 -10.04
C ALA A 155 0.12 -10.38 -11.53
N ILE A 156 0.30 -9.26 -12.24
CA ILE A 156 0.71 -9.26 -13.64
C ILE A 156 2.13 -9.82 -13.78
N LEU A 157 3.08 -9.37 -12.95
CA LEU A 157 4.47 -9.83 -13.01
C LEU A 157 4.58 -11.34 -12.76
N VAL A 158 3.85 -11.87 -11.78
CA VAL A 158 3.80 -13.32 -11.48
C VAL A 158 3.19 -14.11 -12.63
N ARG A 159 2.17 -13.55 -13.32
CA ARG A 159 1.61 -14.17 -14.51
C ARG A 159 2.64 -14.23 -15.65
N MET A 160 3.33 -13.12 -15.93
CA MET A 160 4.30 -13.04 -17.03
C MET A 160 5.47 -14.02 -16.82
N SER A 161 5.95 -14.18 -15.60
CA SER A 161 7.01 -15.16 -15.28
C SER A 161 6.55 -16.62 -15.37
N SER A 162 5.23 -16.87 -15.27
CA SER A 162 4.65 -18.20 -15.45
C SER A 162 4.48 -18.58 -16.92
N ILE A 163 4.37 -17.60 -17.82
CA ILE A 163 4.22 -17.80 -19.28
C ILE A 163 5.58 -17.99 -19.98
N HIS A 164 6.64 -17.34 -19.48
CA HIS A 164 8.02 -17.56 -19.92
C HIS A 164 8.86 -18.15 -18.78
N PRO A 165 8.98 -19.49 -18.68
CA PRO A 165 9.92 -20.08 -17.75
C PRO A 165 11.34 -19.63 -18.09
N PRO A 166 12.16 -19.21 -17.11
CA PRO A 166 13.56 -18.88 -17.36
C PRO A 166 14.26 -20.12 -17.95
N ALA A 167 15.03 -19.91 -19.03
CA ALA A 167 15.82 -20.96 -19.65
C ALA A 167 16.69 -21.66 -18.58
N PRO A 168 16.72 -22.99 -18.53
CA PRO A 168 17.49 -23.71 -17.53
C PRO A 168 18.98 -23.53 -17.83
N GLY A 169 19.68 -22.71 -17.03
CA GLY A 169 21.13 -22.64 -17.12
C GLY A 169 21.78 -21.30 -16.79
N VAL A 170 21.49 -20.70 -15.63
CA VAL A 170 22.47 -19.81 -14.96
C VAL A 170 22.35 -20.05 -13.47
N GLY A 171 23.36 -20.73 -12.90
CA GLY A 171 23.47 -20.97 -11.48
C GLY A 171 23.80 -19.67 -10.74
N THR A 172 22.97 -19.30 -9.78
CA THR A 172 23.31 -18.30 -8.76
C THR A 172 23.47 -19.00 -7.43
N SER A 173 24.70 -18.93 -6.94
CA SER A 173 25.18 -19.29 -5.61
C SER A 173 24.27 -18.77 -4.49
N GLU A 174 23.86 -19.69 -3.61
CA GLU A 174 23.08 -19.42 -2.42
C GLU A 174 23.93 -18.69 -1.37
N SER A 175 23.60 -17.43 -1.08
CA SER A 175 24.02 -16.77 0.16
C SER A 175 22.91 -16.96 1.19
N LYS A 176 23.13 -17.91 2.10
CA LYS A 176 22.30 -18.19 3.27
C LYS A 176 22.35 -16.97 4.21
N VAL A 177 21.21 -16.30 4.41
CA VAL A 177 21.06 -15.32 5.51
C VAL A 177 20.07 -15.92 6.50
N GLU A 178 20.58 -16.30 7.67
CA GLU A 178 19.80 -16.75 8.81
C GLU A 178 19.08 -15.56 9.44
N VAL A 179 17.76 -15.67 9.62
CA VAL A 179 16.94 -14.69 10.34
C VAL A 179 16.68 -15.25 11.72
N GLU A 180 17.39 -14.73 12.72
CA GLU A 180 17.14 -15.01 14.13
C GLU A 180 15.83 -14.35 14.60
N GLN A 181 15.04 -15.13 15.33
CA GLN A 181 13.77 -14.76 15.93
C GLN A 181 14.02 -13.98 17.22
N ILE A 182 13.48 -12.76 17.33
CA ILE A 182 13.47 -12.00 18.59
C ILE A 182 12.09 -12.12 19.22
N GLU A 183 11.99 -12.99 20.21
CA GLU A 183 10.92 -13.01 21.21
C GLU A 183 11.15 -11.86 22.20
N LYS A 184 10.15 -11.01 22.45
CA LYS A 184 10.17 -10.07 23.57
C LYS A 184 9.32 -10.64 24.71
N LYS A 185 10.00 -11.15 25.73
CA LYS A 185 9.43 -11.33 27.08
C LYS A 185 9.76 -10.11 27.92
N GLU A 186 8.73 -9.59 28.56
CA GLU A 186 8.82 -8.55 29.58
C GLU A 186 9.44 -9.15 30.85
N GLU A 187 10.46 -8.49 31.40
CA GLU A 187 10.89 -8.72 32.78
C GLU A 187 10.98 -7.40 33.55
N VAL A 188 10.49 -7.51 34.78
CA VAL A 188 10.21 -6.47 35.76
C VAL A 188 11.39 -6.44 36.74
N GLU A 189 12.02 -5.29 36.93
CA GLU A 189 12.81 -5.04 38.14
C GLU A 189 12.28 -3.86 38.95
N GLN A 190 12.09 -4.16 40.23
CA GLN A 190 11.48 -3.32 41.25
C GLN A 190 12.46 -2.30 41.80
N THR A 191 12.02 -1.05 41.93
CA THR A 191 12.49 -0.18 43.01
C THR A 191 11.31 0.44 43.74
N LYS A 192 11.41 0.46 45.07
CA LYS A 192 10.30 0.59 46.02
C LYS A 192 9.94 2.05 46.33
N ASN A 193 8.64 2.24 46.55
CA ASN A 193 7.96 3.19 47.46
C ASN A 193 7.92 4.69 47.14
N LYS A 194 6.70 5.21 46.93
CA LYS A 194 5.99 6.08 47.90
C LYS A 194 4.51 6.37 47.50
N LYS A 195 3.60 5.91 48.37
CA LYS A 195 2.33 6.53 48.83
C LYS A 195 1.28 7.04 47.81
N GLY A 196 0.26 6.20 47.59
CA GLY A 196 -1.17 6.50 47.87
C GLY A 196 -1.95 7.56 47.06
N ARG A 197 -2.93 7.10 46.26
CA ARG A 197 -4.35 7.55 46.31
C ARG A 197 -5.23 6.70 45.37
N LYS A 198 -6.10 5.85 45.93
CA LYS A 198 -7.18 5.17 45.20
C LYS A 198 -8.15 6.21 44.66
N ARG A 199 -8.30 6.33 43.33
CA ARG A 199 -9.47 7.01 42.73
C ARG A 199 -10.49 5.94 42.33
N SER A 200 -11.62 5.96 43.04
CA SER A 200 -12.79 5.11 42.81
C SER A 200 -13.39 5.38 41.43
N ARG A 201 -13.92 4.33 40.79
CA ARG A 201 -14.64 4.40 39.51
C ARG A 201 -15.90 5.25 39.70
N LYS A 202 -16.15 6.17 38.75
CA LYS A 202 -17.42 6.90 38.67
C LYS A 202 -18.56 5.88 38.57
N GLY A 203 -19.57 6.04 39.44
CA GLY A 203 -20.71 5.13 39.55
C GLY A 203 -21.59 5.07 38.30
N VAL A 204 -22.55 4.14 38.34
CA VAL A 204 -23.51 3.87 37.26
C VAL A 204 -24.37 5.12 36.99
N PRO A 205 -24.51 5.59 35.73
CA PRO A 205 -25.25 6.80 35.41
C PRO A 205 -26.76 6.56 35.57
N ARG A 206 -27.47 7.49 36.21
CA ARG A 206 -28.95 7.53 36.26
C ARG A 206 -29.48 8.58 35.27
N ARG A 207 -30.61 8.27 34.64
CA ARG A 207 -31.34 9.20 33.74
C ARG A 207 -31.94 10.38 34.50
N ALA A 208 -31.99 11.54 33.85
CA ALA A 208 -32.64 12.73 34.38
C ALA A 208 -34.18 12.60 34.38
N PRO A 209 -34.89 13.19 35.36
CA PRO A 209 -36.35 13.24 35.35
C PRO A 209 -36.89 14.11 34.22
N LEU A 210 -38.02 13.70 33.66
CA LEU A 210 -38.79 14.48 32.69
C LEU A 210 -39.64 15.50 33.47
N PHE A 211 -39.50 16.77 33.13
CA PHE A 211 -40.53 17.78 33.33
C PHE A 211 -41.11 18.14 31.96
#